data_AF-A0A953NCS1-F1
#
_entry.id   AF-A0A953NCS1-F1
#
_cell.length_a   1.000
_cell.length_b   1.000
_cell.length_c   1.000
_cell.angle_alpha   90.00
_cell.angle_beta   90.00
_cell.angle_gamma   90.00
#
_symmetry.space_group_name_H-M   'P 1'
#
loop_
_entity.id
_entity.type
_entity.pdbx_description
1 polymer ?
#
loop_
_entity_poly.entity_id
_entity_poly.type
_entity_poly.pdbx_seq_one_letter_code
_entity_poly.pdbx_strand_id
1 'polypeptide(L)'
;MTAHPRSATHTRHVATIQKKDFLWCLAPLVIWALCWLFLPEPGLFLYLNHTARLLPDIVWVSFNMLGNGWSAFALLSPLLVLAPRLLIGAMFAGAIAGALSRWPKHVLEMPRPAGLLDHSTFYILERPLTSFAMPSGHTLTAFAVLSGIYFAMDRHRRKPFLWLFLIAALGGFARIALGAHWPSDVFAGAALGIFGGILGGHFSNHLPDTVVQNTSWLMRLIGFGAALCAYMLITTKIDFKIAEPVQYLFAIIAIASVTIFVWRSFRLAKQLN
;
A
#
# COMPACT_ATOMS: atom_id res chain seq x y z
N MET A 1 -14.94 -29.56 45.07
CA MET A 1 -15.51 -29.05 43.81
C MET A 1 -14.65 -27.90 43.32
N THR A 2 -13.63 -28.19 42.54
CA THR A 2 -12.73 -27.20 41.94
C THR A 2 -13.29 -26.80 40.58
N ALA A 3 -13.73 -25.55 40.46
CA ALA A 3 -14.26 -25.01 39.21
C ALA A 3 -13.09 -24.82 38.21
N HIS A 4 -13.04 -25.65 37.17
CA HIS A 4 -12.23 -25.37 35.99
C HIS A 4 -12.77 -24.10 35.29
N PRO A 5 -11.94 -23.09 35.00
CA PRO A 5 -12.36 -22.00 34.16
C PRO A 5 -12.53 -22.55 32.73
N ARG A 6 -13.76 -22.47 32.22
CA ARG A 6 -14.11 -22.78 30.83
C ARG A 6 -13.18 -21.98 29.91
N SER A 7 -12.40 -22.68 29.08
CA SER A 7 -11.72 -22.04 27.95
C SER A 7 -12.81 -21.54 27.01
N ALA A 8 -13.13 -20.24 27.08
CA ALA A 8 -13.90 -19.59 26.06
C ALA A 8 -13.03 -19.61 24.79
N THR A 9 -13.21 -20.64 23.96
CA THR A 9 -12.81 -20.62 22.57
C THR A 9 -13.58 -19.50 21.91
N HIS A 10 -13.04 -18.29 21.99
CA HIS A 10 -13.42 -17.20 21.08
C HIS A 10 -13.05 -17.70 19.68
N THR A 11 -13.99 -18.36 19.02
CA THR A 11 -13.97 -18.56 17.58
C THR A 11 -14.03 -17.17 16.96
N ARG A 12 -12.85 -16.54 16.80
CA ARG A 12 -12.73 -15.33 16.02
C ARG A 12 -13.19 -15.67 14.62
N HIS A 13 -14.18 -14.93 14.13
CA HIS A 13 -14.57 -14.99 12.74
C HIS A 13 -13.38 -14.53 11.89
N VAL A 14 -12.59 -15.51 11.45
CA VAL A 14 -11.59 -15.31 10.41
C VAL A 14 -12.34 -14.80 9.19
N ALA A 15 -11.93 -13.64 8.69
CA ALA A 15 -12.69 -12.99 7.65
C ALA A 15 -12.56 -13.77 6.34
N THR A 16 -13.60 -14.55 6.02
CA THR A 16 -13.61 -15.39 4.83
C THR A 16 -13.80 -14.52 3.60
N ILE A 17 -12.81 -14.55 2.70
CA ILE A 17 -12.92 -13.94 1.37
C ILE A 17 -13.96 -14.73 0.57
N GLN A 18 -14.91 -14.01 -0.03
CA GLN A 18 -15.96 -14.57 -0.88
C GLN A 18 -15.66 -14.28 -2.34
N LYS A 19 -16.18 -15.10 -3.27
CA LYS A 19 -16.05 -14.87 -4.72
C LYS A 19 -16.46 -13.44 -5.13
N LYS A 20 -17.49 -12.89 -4.48
CA LYS A 20 -17.96 -11.52 -4.73
C LYS A 20 -16.98 -10.41 -4.32
N ASP A 21 -16.00 -10.70 -3.46
CA ASP A 21 -14.98 -9.72 -3.08
C ASP A 21 -14.06 -9.40 -4.27
N PHE A 22 -13.90 -10.30 -5.23
CA PHE A 22 -13.16 -10.04 -6.47
C PHE A 22 -13.88 -9.07 -7.43
N LEU A 23 -15.18 -8.80 -7.22
CA LEU A 23 -15.90 -7.78 -7.99
C LEU A 23 -15.35 -6.37 -7.72
N TRP A 24 -14.64 -6.16 -6.62
CA TRP A 24 -13.96 -4.89 -6.33
C TRP A 24 -12.89 -4.54 -7.37
N CYS A 25 -12.31 -5.54 -8.04
CA CYS A 25 -11.38 -5.32 -9.13
C CYS A 25 -12.07 -4.78 -10.39
N LEU A 26 -13.38 -5.04 -10.57
CA LEU A 26 -14.09 -4.65 -11.78
C LEU A 26 -14.26 -3.15 -11.90
N ALA A 27 -14.46 -2.42 -10.79
CA ALA A 27 -14.65 -0.97 -10.84
C ALA A 27 -13.46 -0.24 -11.51
N PRO A 28 -12.19 -0.41 -11.07
CA PRO A 28 -11.06 0.19 -11.77
C PRO A 28 -10.81 -0.43 -13.15
N LEU A 29 -11.11 -1.72 -13.38
CA LEU A 29 -10.98 -2.33 -14.71
C LEU A 29 -11.96 -1.75 -15.74
N VAL A 30 -13.19 -1.48 -15.33
CA VAL A 30 -14.20 -0.83 -16.17
C VAL A 30 -13.75 0.59 -16.50
N ILE A 31 -13.28 1.36 -15.51
CA ILE A 31 -12.77 2.72 -15.77
C ILE A 31 -11.54 2.67 -16.68
N TRP A 32 -10.61 1.73 -16.45
CA TRP A 32 -9.47 1.50 -17.34
C TRP A 32 -9.91 1.21 -18.78
N ALA A 33 -10.89 0.33 -18.99
CA ALA A 33 -11.43 0.02 -20.30
C ALA A 33 -12.12 1.25 -20.94
N LEU A 34 -12.85 2.03 -20.15
CA LEU A 34 -13.48 3.28 -20.62
C LEU A 34 -12.42 4.32 -21.03
N CYS A 35 -11.32 4.43 -20.28
CA CYS A 35 -10.19 5.27 -20.66
C CYS A 35 -9.64 4.85 -22.03
N TRP A 36 -9.47 3.56 -22.26
CA TRP A 36 -8.91 3.04 -23.50
C TRP A 36 -9.86 3.17 -24.71
N LEU A 37 -11.16 3.02 -24.48
CA LEU A 37 -12.16 2.99 -25.55
C LEU A 37 -12.70 4.37 -25.92
N PHE A 38 -12.79 5.30 -24.96
CA PHE A 38 -13.60 6.51 -25.13
C PHE A 38 -12.91 7.82 -24.73
N LEU A 39 -11.81 7.80 -23.98
CA LEU A 39 -11.18 9.02 -23.48
C LEU A 39 -9.85 9.29 -24.20
N PRO A 40 -9.63 10.51 -24.73
CA PRO A 40 -8.33 10.88 -25.27
C PRO A 40 -7.33 11.00 -24.11
N GLU A 41 -6.50 9.97 -23.95
CA GLU A 41 -5.59 9.81 -22.82
C GLU A 41 -4.64 11.01 -22.62
N PRO A 42 -4.02 11.60 -23.66
CA PRO A 42 -3.23 12.82 -23.51
C PRO A 42 -4.03 14.01 -23.00
N GLY A 43 -5.24 14.23 -23.51
CA GLY A 43 -6.09 15.35 -23.11
C GLY A 43 -6.53 15.25 -21.65
N LEU A 44 -6.95 14.06 -21.23
CA LEU A 44 -7.31 13.80 -19.83
C LEU A 44 -6.09 13.97 -18.91
N PHE A 45 -4.93 13.45 -19.31
CA PHE A 45 -3.69 13.61 -18.55
C PHE A 45 -3.33 15.08 -18.35
N LEU A 46 -3.30 15.88 -19.43
CA LEU A 46 -2.97 17.30 -19.37
C LEU A 46 -3.93 18.06 -18.45
N TYR A 47 -5.24 17.82 -18.60
CA TYR A 47 -6.26 18.43 -17.75
C TYR A 47 -6.05 18.14 -16.26
N LEU A 48 -5.85 16.86 -15.90
CA LEU A 48 -5.65 16.46 -14.51
C LEU A 48 -4.31 16.96 -13.95
N ASN A 49 -3.24 16.88 -14.74
CA ASN A 49 -1.91 17.33 -14.36
C ASN A 49 -1.87 18.85 -14.10
N HIS A 50 -2.50 19.65 -14.97
CA HIS A 50 -2.62 21.10 -14.76
C HIS A 50 -3.51 21.44 -13.57
N THR A 51 -4.65 20.76 -13.41
CA THR A 51 -5.56 20.99 -12.27
C THR A 51 -4.90 20.64 -10.94
N ALA A 52 -4.01 19.64 -10.91
CA ALA A 52 -3.29 19.26 -9.70
C ALA A 52 -2.39 20.38 -9.15
N ARG A 53 -2.01 21.37 -9.98
CA ARG A 53 -1.21 22.54 -9.57
C ARG A 53 -1.93 23.48 -8.59
N LEU A 54 -3.24 23.28 -8.38
CA LEU A 54 -3.99 23.97 -7.34
C LEU A 54 -3.48 23.66 -5.92
N LEU A 55 -2.83 22.50 -5.73
CA LEU A 55 -2.20 22.12 -4.46
C LEU A 55 -0.67 22.08 -4.61
N PRO A 56 0.08 22.40 -3.55
CA PRO A 56 1.53 22.39 -3.59
C PRO A 56 2.09 20.97 -3.72
N ASP A 57 3.27 20.84 -4.33
CA ASP A 57 3.89 19.53 -4.62
C ASP A 57 4.07 18.64 -3.39
N ILE A 58 4.28 19.24 -2.20
CA ILE A 58 4.39 18.50 -0.95
C ILE A 58 3.17 17.62 -0.68
N VAL A 59 1.96 18.03 -1.08
CA VAL A 59 0.74 17.24 -0.93
C VAL A 59 0.82 15.99 -1.80
N TRP A 60 1.14 16.14 -3.08
CA TRP A 60 1.21 15.03 -4.03
C TRP A 60 2.36 14.09 -3.72
N VAL A 61 3.52 14.64 -3.33
CA VAL A 61 4.67 13.85 -2.90
C VAL A 61 4.35 13.07 -1.63
N SER A 62 3.60 13.62 -0.67
CA SER A 62 3.14 12.90 0.53
C SER A 62 2.29 11.68 0.17
N PHE A 63 1.30 11.86 -0.71
CA PHE A 63 0.46 10.74 -1.18
C PHE A 63 1.25 9.73 -2.01
N ASN A 64 2.23 10.18 -2.80
CA ASN A 64 3.10 9.31 -3.56
C ASN A 64 3.88 8.33 -2.66
N MET A 65 4.29 8.76 -1.46
CA MET A 65 5.05 7.89 -0.53
C MET A 65 4.29 6.62 -0.14
N LEU A 66 2.95 6.61 -0.21
CA LEU A 66 2.14 5.41 0.05
C LEU A 66 2.37 4.29 -0.96
N GLY A 67 2.88 4.63 -2.15
CA GLY A 67 3.24 3.67 -3.18
C GLY A 67 4.67 3.13 -3.08
N ASN A 68 5.49 3.67 -2.18
CA ASN A 68 6.86 3.22 -1.94
C ASN A 68 6.88 2.18 -0.80
N GLY A 69 7.51 1.03 -1.03
CA GLY A 69 7.52 -0.07 -0.06
C GLY A 69 8.14 0.29 1.30
N TRP A 70 9.25 1.04 1.31
CA TRP A 70 9.90 1.47 2.54
C TRP A 70 9.01 2.42 3.35
N SER A 71 8.46 3.43 2.67
CA SER A 71 7.62 4.45 3.29
C SER A 71 6.27 3.91 3.75
N ALA A 72 5.61 3.09 2.93
CA ALA A 72 4.34 2.45 3.28
C ALA A 72 4.50 1.53 4.49
N PHE A 73 5.58 0.73 4.55
CA PHE A 73 5.82 -0.14 5.68
C PHE A 73 6.13 0.64 6.97
N ALA A 74 6.95 1.70 6.88
CA ALA A 74 7.25 2.57 8.01
C ALA A 74 6.00 3.26 8.56
N LEU A 75 5.10 3.76 7.69
CA LEU A 75 3.84 4.35 8.11
C LEU A 75 2.91 3.34 8.80
N LEU A 76 2.91 2.09 8.34
CA LEU A 76 2.05 1.02 8.87
C LEU A 76 2.65 0.26 10.05
N SER A 77 3.88 0.56 10.45
CA SER A 77 4.55 -0.10 11.57
C SER A 77 3.78 -0.05 12.90
N PRO A 78 2.89 0.93 13.21
CA PRO A 78 2.10 0.85 14.44
C PRO A 78 1.22 -0.42 14.50
N LEU A 79 0.81 -0.96 13.34
CA LEU A 79 0.06 -2.20 13.25
C LEU A 79 0.86 -3.42 13.75
N LEU A 80 2.19 -3.34 13.81
CA LEU A 80 3.06 -4.34 14.42
C LEU A 80 2.66 -4.64 15.86
N VAL A 81 2.15 -3.62 16.57
CA VAL A 81 1.72 -3.73 17.96
C VAL A 81 0.21 -3.81 18.08
N LEU A 82 -0.52 -3.04 17.27
CA LEU A 82 -1.96 -2.83 17.41
C LEU A 82 -2.80 -3.91 16.72
N ALA A 83 -2.39 -4.35 15.54
CA ALA A 83 -3.13 -5.32 14.74
C ALA A 83 -2.20 -6.09 13.78
N PRO A 84 -1.33 -6.99 14.29
CA PRO A 84 -0.30 -7.68 13.52
C PRO A 84 -0.82 -8.37 12.25
N ARG A 85 -2.02 -8.96 12.33
CA ARG A 85 -2.68 -9.64 11.21
C ARG A 85 -3.02 -8.69 10.05
N LEU A 86 -3.35 -7.44 10.34
CA LEU A 86 -3.60 -6.43 9.31
C LEU A 86 -2.29 -6.03 8.63
N LEU A 87 -1.21 -5.88 9.40
CA LEU A 87 0.12 -5.61 8.86
C LEU A 87 0.59 -6.74 7.94
N ILE A 88 0.47 -7.99 8.37
CA ILE A 88 0.83 -9.16 7.56
C ILE A 88 -0.02 -9.21 6.27
N GLY A 89 -1.31 -8.88 6.35
CA GLY A 89 -2.19 -8.77 5.18
C GLY A 89 -1.67 -7.74 4.17
N ALA A 90 -1.25 -6.56 4.66
CA ALA A 90 -0.60 -5.54 3.86
C ALA A 90 0.74 -6.01 3.24
N MET A 91 1.57 -6.74 4.00
CA MET A 91 2.86 -7.25 3.52
C MET A 91 2.70 -8.29 2.42
N PHE A 92 1.83 -9.29 2.61
CA PHE A 92 1.53 -10.27 1.57
C PHE A 92 0.97 -9.59 0.33
N ALA A 93 0.05 -8.64 0.51
CA ALA A 93 -0.51 -7.89 -0.59
C ALA A 93 0.58 -7.15 -1.37
N GLY A 94 1.46 -6.42 -0.69
CA GLY A 94 2.58 -5.70 -1.31
C GLY A 94 3.54 -6.63 -2.07
N ALA A 95 3.86 -7.80 -1.51
CA ALA A 95 4.73 -8.80 -2.16
C ALA A 95 4.08 -9.38 -3.43
N ILE A 96 2.79 -9.75 -3.36
CA ILE A 96 2.01 -10.24 -4.51
C ILE A 96 1.95 -9.16 -5.58
N ALA A 97 1.64 -7.93 -5.19
CA ALA A 97 1.54 -6.80 -6.09
C ALA A 97 2.89 -6.51 -6.77
N GLY A 98 4.00 -6.52 -6.03
CA GLY A 98 5.36 -6.40 -6.58
C GLY A 98 5.65 -7.45 -7.65
N ALA A 99 5.27 -8.71 -7.43
CA ALA A 99 5.40 -9.77 -8.43
C ALA A 99 4.51 -9.53 -9.66
N LEU A 100 3.24 -9.18 -9.45
CA LEU A 100 2.27 -8.89 -10.52
C LEU A 100 2.67 -7.68 -11.37
N SER A 101 3.43 -6.73 -10.83
CA SER A 101 3.83 -5.52 -11.55
C SER A 101 4.89 -5.75 -12.63
N ARG A 102 5.69 -6.83 -12.52
CA ARG A 102 6.85 -7.07 -13.40
C ARG A 102 6.45 -7.56 -14.78
N TRP A 103 5.60 -8.59 -14.84
CA TRP A 103 5.24 -9.25 -16.09
C TRP A 103 4.60 -8.29 -17.11
N PRO A 104 3.55 -7.51 -16.77
CA PRO A 104 2.91 -6.63 -17.74
C PRO A 104 3.82 -5.53 -18.27
N LYS A 105 4.72 -5.00 -17.43
CA LYS A 105 5.65 -3.94 -17.84
C LYS A 105 6.53 -4.38 -19.00
N HIS A 106 7.09 -5.59 -18.91
CA HIS A 106 7.97 -6.13 -19.94
C HIS A 106 7.24 -6.56 -21.21
N VAL A 107 5.96 -6.92 -21.11
CA VAL A 107 5.17 -7.34 -22.28
C VAL A 107 4.64 -6.13 -23.06
N LEU A 108 4.24 -5.07 -22.37
CA LEU A 108 3.53 -3.95 -22.98
C LEU A 108 4.46 -2.80 -23.41
N GLU A 109 5.58 -2.59 -22.73
CA GLU A 109 6.60 -1.56 -23.02
C GLU A 109 6.05 -0.14 -23.28
N MET A 110 4.89 0.18 -22.72
CA MET A 110 4.17 1.42 -23.02
C MET A 110 5.00 2.67 -22.66
N PRO A 111 5.04 3.69 -23.54
CA PRO A 111 5.68 4.96 -23.25
C PRO A 111 4.93 5.71 -22.15
N ARG A 112 5.67 6.44 -21.32
CA ARG A 112 5.11 7.36 -20.30
C ARG A 112 4.76 8.71 -20.92
N PRO A 113 4.03 9.61 -20.20
CA PRO A 113 3.78 10.97 -20.67
C PRO A 113 5.04 11.69 -21.15
N ALA A 114 6.13 11.62 -20.37
CA ALA A 114 7.40 12.24 -20.71
C ALA A 114 8.15 11.59 -21.89
N GLY A 115 7.72 10.41 -22.36
CA GLY A 115 8.27 9.76 -23.56
C GLY A 115 7.54 10.13 -24.85
N LEU A 116 6.35 10.75 -24.75
CA LEU A 116 5.49 11.06 -25.91
C LEU A 116 5.19 12.56 -26.04
N LEU A 117 4.97 13.25 -24.93
CA LEU A 117 4.61 14.67 -24.90
C LEU A 117 5.85 15.54 -24.76
N ASP A 118 5.80 16.73 -25.35
CA ASP A 118 6.80 17.77 -25.09
C ASP A 118 6.75 18.17 -23.62
N HIS A 119 7.92 18.20 -22.96
CA HIS A 119 8.06 18.51 -21.54
C HIS A 119 7.64 19.94 -21.21
N SER A 120 7.54 20.83 -22.20
CA SER A 120 6.99 22.18 -22.03
C SER A 120 5.46 22.21 -21.82
N THR A 121 4.75 21.14 -22.16
CA THR A 121 3.28 21.13 -22.23
C THR A 121 2.61 20.72 -20.91
N PHE A 122 3.37 20.19 -19.95
CA PHE A 122 2.83 19.68 -18.70
C PHE A 122 3.81 19.80 -17.55
N TYR A 123 3.28 19.67 -16.34
CA TYR A 123 4.08 19.72 -15.13
C TYR A 123 4.71 18.36 -14.82
N ILE A 124 6.03 18.36 -14.60
CA ILE A 124 6.83 17.19 -14.23
C ILE A 124 7.67 17.55 -13.03
N LEU A 125 7.58 16.75 -11.97
CA LEU A 125 8.44 16.91 -10.81
C LEU A 125 9.70 16.04 -10.95
N GLU A 126 10.88 16.66 -10.91
CA GLU A 126 12.19 16.03 -11.09
C GLU A 126 12.34 15.26 -12.43
N ARG A 127 13.36 14.39 -12.57
CA ARG A 127 13.65 13.70 -13.83
C ARG A 127 12.64 12.55 -14.06
N PRO A 128 11.87 12.57 -15.16
CA PRO A 128 10.87 11.53 -15.42
C PRO A 128 11.51 10.26 -15.99
N LEU A 129 10.85 9.13 -15.72
CA LEU A 129 11.02 7.91 -16.53
C LEU A 129 10.26 8.08 -17.84
N THR A 130 10.72 7.45 -18.91
CA THR A 130 10.12 7.59 -20.26
C THR A 130 9.38 6.34 -20.76
N SER A 131 9.63 5.15 -20.18
CA SER A 131 9.04 3.87 -20.60
C SER A 131 8.52 3.02 -19.43
N PHE A 132 7.95 1.85 -19.76
CA PHE A 132 7.38 0.89 -18.80
C PHE A 132 6.25 1.51 -17.93
N ALA A 133 5.35 2.23 -18.60
CA ALA A 133 4.29 3.00 -17.98
C ALA A 133 3.27 2.11 -17.24
N MET A 134 2.68 1.14 -17.96
CA MET A 134 1.57 0.33 -17.44
C MET A 134 2.04 -0.98 -16.80
N PRO A 135 1.50 -1.37 -15.62
CA PRO A 135 0.72 -0.58 -14.68
C PRO A 135 1.59 0.39 -13.85
N SER A 136 0.95 1.38 -13.24
CA SER A 136 1.59 2.26 -12.26
C SER A 136 1.97 1.47 -10.99
N GLY A 137 3.28 1.34 -10.73
CA GLY A 137 3.82 0.56 -9.60
C GLY A 137 3.44 1.15 -8.23
N HIS A 138 3.59 2.48 -8.06
CA HIS A 138 3.18 3.17 -6.83
C HIS A 138 1.68 3.03 -6.55
N THR A 139 0.84 3.19 -7.58
CA THR A 139 -0.61 3.01 -7.44
C THR A 139 -0.93 1.59 -7.01
N LEU A 140 -0.34 0.62 -7.70
CA LEU A 140 -0.51 -0.80 -7.43
C LEU A 140 -0.11 -1.16 -5.99
N THR A 141 1.03 -0.66 -5.49
CA THR A 141 1.45 -0.85 -4.10
C THR A 141 0.47 -0.22 -3.12
N ALA A 142 0.06 1.04 -3.34
CA ALA A 142 -0.85 1.75 -2.44
C ALA A 142 -2.21 1.04 -2.32
N PHE A 143 -2.80 0.65 -3.46
CA PHE A 143 -4.03 -0.13 -3.48
C PHE A 143 -3.85 -1.51 -2.86
N ALA A 144 -2.75 -2.22 -3.14
CA ALA A 144 -2.50 -3.54 -2.57
C ALA A 144 -2.40 -3.52 -1.05
N VAL A 145 -1.55 -2.66 -0.51
CA VAL A 145 -1.31 -2.58 0.94
C VAL A 145 -2.58 -2.18 1.68
N LEU A 146 -3.30 -1.15 1.21
CA LEU A 146 -4.51 -0.65 1.89
C LEU A 146 -5.70 -1.60 1.73
N SER A 147 -5.86 -2.26 0.58
CA SER A 147 -6.87 -3.31 0.42
C SER A 147 -6.48 -4.59 1.18
N GLY A 148 -5.20 -4.93 1.32
CA GLY A 148 -4.72 -6.02 2.17
C GLY A 148 -5.10 -5.84 3.62
N ILE A 149 -4.97 -4.62 4.15
CA ILE A 149 -5.48 -4.25 5.47
C ILE A 149 -7.01 -4.42 5.52
N TYR A 150 -7.74 -3.87 4.55
CA TYR A 150 -9.20 -3.95 4.48
C TYR A 150 -9.70 -5.41 4.47
N PHE A 151 -9.13 -6.25 3.62
CA PHE A 151 -9.52 -7.66 3.45
C PHE A 151 -8.95 -8.59 4.53
N ALA A 152 -8.02 -8.13 5.37
CA ALA A 152 -7.60 -8.84 6.59
C ALA A 152 -8.53 -8.57 7.79
N MET A 153 -9.29 -7.47 7.80
CA MET A 153 -10.26 -7.17 8.88
C MET A 153 -11.46 -8.12 8.86
N ASP A 154 -12.17 -8.25 9.98
CA ASP A 154 -13.49 -8.88 10.04
C ASP A 154 -14.46 -8.18 9.06
N ARG A 155 -15.15 -8.97 8.23
CA ARG A 155 -16.10 -8.48 7.22
C ARG A 155 -17.14 -7.51 7.79
N HIS A 156 -17.64 -7.76 9.01
CA HIS A 156 -18.65 -6.91 9.64
C HIS A 156 -18.10 -5.57 10.12
N ARG A 157 -16.77 -5.46 10.25
CA ARG A 157 -16.08 -4.27 10.74
C ARG A 157 -15.42 -3.44 9.64
N ARG A 158 -15.46 -3.89 8.39
CA ARG A 158 -14.78 -3.24 7.26
C ARG A 158 -15.44 -1.96 6.76
N LYS A 159 -16.77 -1.82 6.84
CA LYS A 159 -17.51 -0.71 6.22
C LYS A 159 -17.00 0.69 6.62
N PRO A 160 -16.68 0.97 7.90
CA PRO A 160 -16.10 2.26 8.29
C PRO A 160 -14.72 2.56 7.70
N PHE A 161 -14.02 1.57 7.15
CA PHE A 161 -12.66 1.70 6.60
C PHE A 161 -12.64 1.84 5.08
N LEU A 162 -13.77 2.14 4.44
CA LEU A 162 -13.83 2.40 2.99
C LEU A 162 -12.98 3.60 2.56
N TRP A 163 -12.71 4.54 3.48
CA TRP A 163 -11.84 5.69 3.21
C TRP A 163 -10.40 5.28 2.85
N LEU A 164 -9.96 4.05 3.18
CA LEU A 164 -8.66 3.53 2.75
C LEU A 164 -8.52 3.53 1.21
N PHE A 165 -9.61 3.27 0.48
CA PHE A 165 -9.61 3.31 -0.99
C PHE A 165 -9.52 4.74 -1.54
N LEU A 166 -10.04 5.74 -0.82
CA LEU A 166 -9.85 7.15 -1.18
C LEU A 166 -8.38 7.54 -1.02
N ILE A 167 -7.74 7.12 0.07
CA ILE A 167 -6.30 7.36 0.29
C ILE A 167 -5.45 6.69 -0.78
N ALA A 168 -5.78 5.44 -1.16
CA ALA A 168 -5.12 4.75 -2.27
C ALA A 168 -5.32 5.50 -3.61
N ALA A 169 -6.54 5.99 -3.86
CA ALA A 169 -6.85 6.77 -5.06
C ALA A 169 -6.07 8.08 -5.11
N LEU A 170 -5.88 8.78 -3.98
CA LEU A 170 -5.03 9.97 -3.89
C LEU A 170 -3.56 9.64 -4.15
N GLY A 171 -3.07 8.49 -3.67
CA GLY A 171 -1.74 7.97 -4.01
C GLY A 171 -1.57 7.68 -5.51
N GLY A 172 -2.61 7.16 -6.15
CA GLY A 172 -2.63 6.97 -7.61
C GLY A 172 -2.67 8.28 -8.38
N PHE A 173 -3.56 9.20 -7.98
CA PHE A 173 -3.68 10.52 -8.57
C PHE A 173 -2.39 11.34 -8.46
N ALA A 174 -1.66 11.21 -7.35
CA ALA A 174 -0.34 11.81 -7.20
C ALA A 174 0.62 11.44 -8.35
N ARG A 175 0.49 10.25 -8.95
CA ARG A 175 1.33 9.85 -10.09
C ARG A 175 1.01 10.61 -11.37
N ILE A 176 -0.24 11.05 -11.54
CA ILE A 176 -0.68 11.92 -12.64
C ILE A 176 -0.25 13.37 -12.35
N ALA A 177 -0.50 13.84 -11.12
CA ALA A 177 -0.15 15.18 -10.65
C ALA A 177 1.35 15.48 -10.79
N LEU A 178 2.21 14.49 -10.54
CA LEU A 178 3.66 14.61 -10.63
C LEU A 178 4.21 14.33 -12.05
N GLY A 179 3.33 14.08 -13.03
CA GLY A 179 3.69 13.88 -14.43
C GLY A 179 4.28 12.51 -14.77
N ALA A 180 4.09 11.50 -13.91
CA ALA A 180 4.80 10.23 -14.01
C ALA A 180 4.06 9.14 -14.81
N HIS A 181 2.72 9.19 -14.84
CA HIS A 181 1.87 8.13 -15.38
C HIS A 181 0.60 8.66 -16.04
N TRP A 182 0.12 7.90 -17.02
CA TRP A 182 -1.19 8.13 -17.61
C TRP A 182 -2.33 7.74 -16.65
N PRO A 183 -3.54 8.30 -16.80
CA PRO A 183 -4.70 7.88 -16.01
C PRO A 183 -4.99 6.37 -16.12
N SER A 184 -4.82 5.78 -17.30
CA SER A 184 -5.05 4.35 -17.51
C SER A 184 -4.06 3.47 -16.72
N ASP A 185 -2.78 3.86 -16.66
CA ASP A 185 -1.74 3.17 -15.86
C ASP A 185 -2.16 3.06 -14.39
N VAL A 186 -2.79 4.13 -13.87
CA VAL A 186 -3.28 4.24 -12.50
C VAL A 186 -4.45 3.28 -12.28
N PHE A 187 -5.44 3.26 -13.18
CA PHE A 187 -6.57 2.33 -13.04
C PHE A 187 -6.15 0.86 -13.19
N ALA A 188 -5.25 0.54 -14.11
CA ALA A 188 -4.66 -0.80 -14.23
C ALA A 188 -3.91 -1.19 -12.94
N GLY A 189 -3.13 -0.26 -12.39
CA GLY A 189 -2.45 -0.44 -11.10
C GLY A 189 -3.43 -0.66 -9.95
N ALA A 190 -4.51 0.11 -9.87
CA ALA A 190 -5.53 -0.01 -8.85
C ALA A 190 -6.22 -1.39 -8.89
N ALA A 191 -6.59 -1.88 -10.09
CA ALA A 191 -7.19 -3.19 -10.26
C ALA A 191 -6.29 -4.33 -9.77
N LEU A 192 -5.03 -4.34 -10.21
CA LEU A 192 -4.04 -5.34 -9.79
C LEU A 192 -3.70 -5.21 -8.30
N GLY A 193 -3.67 -3.99 -7.77
CA GLY A 193 -3.48 -3.72 -6.36
C GLY A 193 -4.60 -4.33 -5.52
N ILE A 194 -5.86 -4.05 -5.84
CA ILE A 194 -7.02 -4.63 -5.15
C ILE A 194 -6.97 -6.16 -5.19
N PHE A 195 -6.65 -6.74 -6.36
CA PHE A 195 -6.48 -8.19 -6.48
C PHE A 195 -5.40 -8.72 -5.52
N GLY A 196 -4.22 -8.09 -5.51
CA GLY A 196 -3.15 -8.43 -4.57
C GLY A 196 -3.56 -8.30 -3.11
N GLY A 197 -4.35 -7.28 -2.76
CA GLY A 197 -4.86 -7.10 -1.40
C GLY A 197 -5.91 -8.11 -0.96
N ILE A 198 -6.80 -8.54 -1.86
CA ILE A 198 -7.73 -9.63 -1.58
C ILE A 198 -6.95 -10.91 -1.22
N LEU A 199 -5.93 -11.25 -2.02
CA LEU A 199 -5.07 -12.41 -1.75
C LEU A 199 -4.23 -12.25 -0.49
N GLY A 200 -3.65 -11.06 -0.26
CA GLY A 200 -2.87 -10.78 0.95
C GLY A 200 -3.70 -10.89 2.23
N GLY A 201 -4.91 -10.33 2.22
CA GLY A 201 -5.88 -10.47 3.29
C GLY A 201 -6.30 -11.93 3.50
N HIS A 202 -6.51 -12.69 2.41
CA HIS A 202 -6.80 -14.12 2.46
C HIS A 202 -5.67 -14.90 3.16
N PHE A 203 -4.43 -14.76 2.71
CA PHE A 203 -3.29 -15.50 3.29
C PHE A 203 -3.04 -15.14 4.75
N SER A 204 -3.10 -13.86 5.10
CA SER A 204 -2.95 -13.42 6.49
C SER A 204 -4.01 -14.05 7.41
N ASN A 205 -5.24 -14.20 6.90
CA ASN A 205 -6.33 -14.78 7.66
C ASN A 205 -6.18 -16.30 7.92
N HIS A 206 -5.39 -16.99 7.10
CA HIS A 206 -5.12 -18.42 7.27
C HIS A 206 -3.89 -18.72 8.14
N LEU A 207 -3.12 -17.70 8.54
CA LEU A 207 -2.00 -17.91 9.46
C LEU A 207 -2.49 -18.25 10.87
N PRO A 208 -1.90 -19.25 11.54
CA PRO A 208 -2.26 -19.58 12.91
C PRO A 208 -1.92 -18.42 13.85
N ASP A 209 -2.76 -18.19 14.87
CA ASP A 209 -2.58 -17.09 15.82
C ASP A 209 -1.23 -17.16 16.55
N THR A 210 -0.68 -18.36 16.76
CA THR A 210 0.64 -18.57 17.36
C THR A 210 1.78 -17.87 16.59
N VAL A 211 1.65 -17.74 15.27
CA VAL A 211 2.63 -17.08 14.40
C VAL A 211 2.40 -15.57 14.30
N VAL A 212 1.20 -15.10 14.62
CA VAL A 212 0.80 -13.69 14.55
C VAL A 212 0.95 -12.97 15.92
N GLN A 213 1.17 -13.73 17.00
CA GLN A 213 1.45 -13.18 18.33
C GLN A 213 2.75 -12.36 18.35
N ASN A 214 2.75 -11.26 19.11
CA ASN A 214 3.89 -10.34 19.22
C ASN A 214 5.17 -11.02 19.72
N THR A 215 5.07 -12.10 20.49
CA THR A 215 6.21 -12.85 21.03
C THR A 215 6.86 -13.78 20.00
N SER A 216 6.18 -14.09 18.89
CA SER A 216 6.62 -15.04 17.87
C SER A 216 7.87 -14.57 17.12
N TRP A 217 8.63 -15.53 16.57
CA TRP A 217 9.83 -15.23 15.79
C TRP A 217 9.51 -14.41 14.52
N LEU A 218 8.38 -14.69 13.86
CA LEU A 218 7.96 -13.98 12.65
C LEU A 218 7.72 -12.50 12.97
N MET A 219 7.00 -12.20 14.06
CA MET A 219 6.75 -10.81 14.44
C MET A 219 8.03 -10.07 14.82
N ARG A 220 9.02 -10.74 15.42
CA ARG A 220 10.35 -10.15 15.66
C ARG A 220 11.09 -9.84 14.36
N LEU A 221 11.02 -10.73 13.36
CA LEU A 221 11.59 -10.49 12.04
C LEU A 221 10.91 -9.30 11.33
N ILE A 222 9.59 -9.20 11.41
CA ILE A 222 8.82 -8.06 10.88
C ILE A 222 9.22 -6.77 11.62
N GLY A 223 9.43 -6.83 12.94
CA GLY A 223 9.94 -5.71 13.74
C GLY A 223 11.35 -5.26 13.31
N PHE A 224 12.25 -6.19 12.99
CA PHE A 224 13.54 -5.86 12.39
C PHE A 224 13.38 -5.19 11.02
N GLY A 225 12.45 -5.68 10.19
CA GLY A 225 12.08 -5.01 8.94
C GLY A 225 11.63 -3.56 9.14
N ALA A 226 10.91 -3.26 10.22
CA ALA A 226 10.49 -1.89 10.54
C ALA A 226 11.66 -1.00 10.92
N ALA A 227 12.63 -1.53 11.68
CA ALA A 227 13.87 -0.83 11.98
C ALA A 227 14.70 -0.56 10.72
N LEU A 228 14.77 -1.53 9.80
CA LEU A 228 15.43 -1.35 8.50
C LEU A 228 14.74 -0.27 7.65
N CYS A 229 13.40 -0.25 7.62
CA CYS A 229 12.67 0.81 6.92
C CYS A 229 12.98 2.19 7.52
N ALA A 230 13.00 2.32 8.85
CA ALA A 230 13.39 3.56 9.50
C ALA A 230 14.81 4.00 9.12
N TYR A 231 15.76 3.07 9.11
CA TYR A 231 17.13 3.33 8.67
C TYR A 231 17.17 3.85 7.23
N MET A 232 16.50 3.16 6.29
CA MET A 232 16.45 3.58 4.88
C MET A 232 15.84 4.97 4.73
N LEU A 233 14.77 5.27 5.46
CA LEU A 233 14.12 6.58 5.46
C LEU A 233 14.96 7.68 6.12
N ILE A 234 16.04 7.37 6.84
CA ILE A 234 16.95 8.37 7.39
C ILE A 234 18.17 8.56 6.50
N THR A 235 18.67 7.50 5.88
CA THR A 235 19.97 7.50 5.19
C THR A 235 19.88 7.64 3.69
N THR A 236 18.70 7.44 3.09
CA THR A 236 18.52 7.46 1.64
C THR A 236 17.46 8.47 1.22
N LYS A 237 17.64 9.10 0.06
CA LYS A 237 16.58 9.90 -0.57
C LYS A 237 15.52 8.96 -1.15
N ILE A 238 14.28 9.02 -0.66
CA ILE A 238 13.16 8.25 -1.20
C ILE A 238 12.37 9.10 -2.19
N ASP A 239 12.33 8.66 -3.45
CA ASP A 239 11.62 9.27 -4.58
C ASP A 239 12.01 10.74 -4.85
N PHE A 240 11.54 11.70 -4.04
CA PHE A 240 11.67 13.14 -4.26
C PHE A 240 12.33 13.83 -3.08
N LYS A 241 13.13 14.88 -3.35
CA LYS A 241 13.83 15.60 -2.26
C LYS A 241 12.87 16.35 -1.35
N ILE A 242 11.82 16.93 -1.93
CA ILE A 242 10.78 17.64 -1.16
C ILE A 242 9.99 16.71 -0.22
N ALA A 243 10.10 15.39 -0.37
CA ALA A 243 9.46 14.40 0.50
C ALA A 243 10.14 14.27 1.87
N GLU A 244 11.38 14.74 2.03
CA GLU A 244 12.23 14.52 3.22
C GLU A 244 11.51 14.79 4.56
N PRO A 245 10.74 15.88 4.75
CA PRO A 245 10.02 16.10 6.01
C PRO A 245 9.02 14.98 6.35
N VAL A 246 8.30 14.49 5.34
CA VAL A 246 7.31 13.41 5.48
C VAL A 246 8.03 12.07 5.67
N GLN A 247 9.16 11.89 4.97
CA GLN A 247 10.04 10.75 5.12
C GLN A 247 10.55 10.60 6.56
N TYR A 248 11.06 11.68 7.16
CA TYR A 248 11.51 11.65 8.55
C TYR A 248 10.37 11.42 9.54
N LEU A 249 9.17 11.97 9.27
CA LEU A 249 7.98 11.67 10.08
C LEU A 249 7.67 10.16 10.08
N PHE A 250 7.70 9.51 8.92
CA PHE A 250 7.47 8.06 8.83
C PHE A 250 8.57 7.25 9.51
N ALA A 251 9.83 7.70 9.44
CA ALA A 251 10.93 7.08 10.18
C ALA A 251 10.71 7.15 11.71
N ILE A 252 10.27 8.31 12.22
CA ILE A 252 9.93 8.50 13.64
C ILE A 252 8.81 7.54 14.07
N ILE A 253 7.75 7.41 13.25
CA ILE A 253 6.66 6.46 13.50
C ILE A 253 7.19 5.03 13.59
N ALA A 254 8.08 4.63 12.66
CA ALA A 254 8.71 3.32 12.66
C ALA A 254 9.57 3.07 13.90
N ILE A 255 10.43 4.02 14.28
CA ILE A 255 11.28 3.92 15.48
C ILE A 255 10.43 3.79 16.75
N ALA A 256 9.39 4.61 16.88
CA ALA A 256 8.47 4.54 18.01
C ALA A 256 7.77 3.18 18.08
N SER A 257 7.27 2.70 16.94
CA SER A 257 6.59 1.40 16.83
C SER A 257 7.49 0.23 17.21
N VAL A 258 8.74 0.23 16.72
CA VAL A 258 9.75 -0.80 17.05
C VAL A 258 10.10 -0.75 18.53
N THR A 259 10.34 0.44 19.09
CA THR A 259 10.64 0.61 20.51
C THR A 259 9.53 0.04 21.39
N ILE A 260 8.27 0.39 21.09
CA ILE A 260 7.10 -0.13 21.81
C ILE A 260 6.97 -1.65 21.64
N PHE A 261 7.15 -2.15 20.42
CA PHE A 261 7.07 -3.57 20.12
C PHE A 261 8.10 -4.40 20.89
N VAL A 262 9.36 -3.95 20.90
CA VAL A 262 10.45 -4.61 21.62
C VAL A 262 10.15 -4.63 23.12
N TRP A 263 9.75 -3.48 23.69
CA TRP A 263 9.40 -3.38 25.10
C TRP A 263 8.25 -4.34 25.49
N ARG A 264 7.17 -4.38 24.71
CA ARG A 264 6.04 -5.30 24.94
C ARG A 264 6.44 -6.76 24.80
N SER A 265 7.26 -7.08 23.80
CA SER A 265 7.70 -8.46 23.53
C SER A 265 8.54 -9.02 24.68
N PHE A 266 9.45 -8.23 25.25
CA PHE A 266 10.23 -8.63 26.42
C PHE A 266 9.39 -8.74 27.69
N ARG A 267 8.45 -7.81 27.93
CA ARG A 267 7.58 -7.85 29.11
C ARG A 267 6.69 -9.10 29.11
N LEU A 268 6.12 -9.46 27.97
CA LEU A 268 5.29 -10.66 27.82
C LEU A 268 6.12 -11.94 27.98
N ALA A 269 7.34 -11.99 27.43
CA ALA A 269 8.23 -13.14 27.60
C ALA A 269 8.57 -13.41 29.08
N LYS A 270 8.76 -12.35 29.88
CA LYS A 270 9.00 -12.47 31.33
C LYS A 270 7.78 -12.97 32.14
N GLN A 271 6.56 -12.85 31.61
CA GLN A 271 5.34 -13.31 32.29
C GLN A 271 5.00 -14.77 31.99
N LEU A 272 5.63 -15.36 30.97
CA LEU A 272 5.39 -16.74 30.53
C LEU A 272 6.44 -17.73 31.05
N ASN A 273 7.53 -17.22 31.64
CA ASN A 273 8.58 -17.98 32.33
C ASN A 273 8.40 -17.84 33.85
#